data_AF-A0A516WB03-F1
#
_entry.id   AF-A0A516WB03-F1
#
_cell.length_a   1.000
_cell.length_b   1.000
_cell.length_c   1.000
_cell.angle_alpha   90.00
_cell.angle_beta   90.00
_cell.angle_gamma   90.00
#
_symmetry.space_group_name_H-M   'P 1'
#
loop_
_entity.id
_entity.type
_entity.pdbx_description
1 polymer ?
#
loop_
_entity_poly.entity_id
_entity_poly.type
_entity_poly.pdbx_seq_one_letter_code
_entity_poly.pdbx_strand_id
1 'polypeptide(L)'
;MNLTTNMARRGVPILFGASLLLLAGCTFPERDYGFMPDNRVIRVEQGAQGWKASPPDCELLYPARRRLAHDDRPQVAFGCATYTNLAASVARPQDLVQPAEYGGAQTDAATLAVQRYRENEVEPLRETDSMSKTGN
;
A
#
# COMPACT_ATOMS: atom_id res chain seq x y z
N MET A 1 31.48 -52.43 -41.38
CA MET A 1 31.60 -52.09 -39.94
C MET A 1 31.30 -50.61 -39.76
N ASN A 2 30.51 -50.31 -38.71
CA ASN A 2 30.34 -49.01 -38.03
C ASN A 2 29.45 -47.94 -38.69
N LEU A 3 28.14 -48.08 -38.49
CA LEU A 3 27.15 -47.03 -38.74
C LEU A 3 26.20 -46.86 -37.53
N THR A 4 26.72 -46.89 -36.30
CA THR A 4 25.87 -46.81 -35.08
C THR A 4 26.50 -45.99 -33.95
N THR A 5 27.25 -44.94 -34.26
CA THR A 5 27.97 -44.16 -33.21
C THR A 5 27.78 -42.65 -33.28
N ASN A 6 26.71 -42.15 -33.93
CA ASN A 6 26.47 -40.70 -34.02
C ASN A 6 25.11 -40.21 -33.50
N MET A 7 24.16 -41.10 -33.17
CA MET A 7 22.83 -40.68 -32.67
C MET A 7 22.77 -40.51 -31.14
N ALA A 8 23.67 -41.13 -30.38
CA ALA A 8 23.65 -41.04 -28.91
C ALA A 8 24.19 -39.71 -28.36
N ARG A 9 24.93 -38.92 -29.14
CA ARG A 9 25.62 -37.71 -28.65
C ARG A 9 24.79 -36.42 -28.76
N ARG A 10 23.67 -36.44 -29.51
CA ARG A 10 22.82 -35.26 -29.74
C ARG A 10 21.55 -35.21 -28.87
N GLY A 11 21.16 -36.32 -28.22
CA GLY A 11 19.94 -36.38 -27.40
C GLY A 11 20.11 -35.91 -25.95
N VAL A 12 21.35 -35.94 -25.42
CA VAL A 12 21.64 -35.63 -24.02
C VAL A 12 21.49 -34.14 -23.65
N PRO A 13 21.94 -33.15 -24.45
CA PRO A 13 21.86 -31.75 -24.04
C PRO A 13 20.43 -31.17 -24.11
N ILE A 14 19.55 -31.77 -24.92
CA ILE A 14 18.17 -31.30 -25.11
C ILE A 14 17.30 -31.69 -23.91
N LEU A 15 17.51 -32.89 -23.35
CA LEU A 15 16.77 -33.33 -22.15
C LEU A 15 17.14 -32.50 -20.91
N PHE A 16 18.42 -32.14 -20.74
CA PHE A 16 18.85 -31.32 -19.60
C PHE A 16 18.34 -29.87 -19.68
N GLY A 17 18.30 -29.27 -20.87
CA GLY A 17 17.74 -27.92 -21.07
C GLY A 17 16.24 -27.85 -20.77
N ALA A 18 15.48 -28.89 -21.13
CA ALA A 18 14.05 -28.97 -20.86
C ALA A 18 13.74 -29.14 -19.36
N SER A 19 14.55 -29.91 -18.62
CA SER A 19 14.40 -30.03 -17.16
C SER A 19 14.68 -28.72 -16.42
N LEU A 20 15.65 -27.91 -16.86
CA LEU A 20 15.93 -26.60 -16.24
C LEU A 20 14.80 -25.58 -16.43
N LEU A 21 14.07 -25.64 -17.55
CA LEU A 21 12.88 -24.80 -17.80
C LEU A 21 11.69 -25.20 -16.91
N LEU A 22 11.59 -26.48 -16.52
CA LEU A 22 10.56 -26.98 -15.60
C LEU A 22 10.83 -26.61 -14.14
N LEU A 23 12.10 -26.44 -13.74
CA LEU A 23 12.48 -25.99 -12.39
C LEU A 23 12.44 -24.45 -12.22
N ALA A 24 12.41 -23.67 -13.30
CA ALA A 24 12.30 -22.21 -13.24
C ALA A 24 10.86 -21.70 -13.01
N GLY A 25 9.86 -22.60 -12.99
CA GLY A 25 8.47 -22.29 -12.70
C GLY A 25 8.21 -22.08 -11.22
N CYS A 26 8.85 -21.10 -10.58
CA CYS A 26 8.37 -20.56 -9.31
C CYS A 26 7.07 -19.80 -9.59
N THR A 27 5.94 -20.52 -9.67
CA THR A 27 4.62 -19.90 -9.53
C THR A 27 4.53 -19.42 -8.08
N PHE A 28 5.04 -18.22 -7.81
CA PHE A 28 4.57 -17.49 -6.65
C PHE A 28 3.05 -17.38 -6.84
N PRO A 29 2.23 -17.99 -5.98
CA PRO A 29 0.79 -17.82 -6.11
C PRO A 29 0.54 -16.32 -6.05
N GLU A 30 -0.11 -15.77 -7.08
CA GLU A 30 -0.59 -14.40 -7.01
C GLU A 30 -1.36 -14.28 -5.70
N ARG A 31 -0.91 -13.38 -4.84
CA ARG A 31 -1.63 -13.07 -3.62
C ARG A 31 -2.98 -12.54 -4.06
N ASP A 32 -4.02 -13.32 -3.81
CA ASP A 32 -5.40 -12.87 -4.02
C ASP A 32 -5.66 -11.71 -3.06
N TYR A 33 -5.54 -10.49 -3.58
CA TYR A 33 -5.89 -9.25 -2.88
C TYR A 33 -7.37 -8.89 -3.05
N GLY A 34 -8.22 -9.80 -3.51
CA GLY A 34 -9.67 -9.57 -3.63
C GLY A 34 -10.36 -9.31 -2.28
N PHE A 35 -9.69 -9.60 -1.16
CA PHE A 35 -10.13 -9.21 0.18
C PHE A 35 -9.76 -7.76 0.54
N MET A 36 -8.87 -7.11 -0.21
CA MET A 36 -8.49 -5.73 0.01
C MET A 36 -9.67 -4.85 -0.45
N PRO A 37 -10.20 -3.97 0.42
CA PRO A 37 -11.29 -3.10 0.02
C PRO A 37 -10.85 -2.15 -1.10
N ASP A 38 -11.73 -1.96 -2.09
CA ASP A 38 -11.53 -0.96 -3.15
C ASP A 38 -11.46 0.46 -2.54
N ASN A 39 -10.90 1.42 -3.30
CA ASN A 39 -10.69 2.81 -2.88
C ASN A 39 -11.98 3.55 -2.46
N ARG A 40 -13.16 2.98 -2.73
CA ARG A 40 -14.49 3.47 -2.32
C ARG A 40 -14.86 3.19 -0.87
N VAL A 41 -13.93 2.63 -0.08
CA VAL A 41 -14.18 2.29 1.32
C VAL A 41 -14.43 3.53 2.19
N ILE A 42 -13.81 4.67 1.86
CA ILE A 42 -14.12 5.95 2.48
C ILE A 42 -15.23 6.59 1.66
N ARG A 43 -16.39 6.77 2.28
CA ARG A 43 -17.52 7.44 1.65
C ARG A 43 -17.37 8.94 1.78
N VAL A 44 -17.87 9.66 0.79
CA VAL A 44 -17.90 11.12 0.80
C VAL A 44 -19.33 11.57 0.66
N GLU A 45 -19.80 12.30 1.67
CA GLU A 45 -21.16 12.79 1.77
C GLU A 45 -21.16 14.32 1.72
N GLN A 46 -22.10 14.90 0.98
CA GLN A 46 -22.33 16.33 0.96
C GLN A 46 -23.45 16.67 1.95
N GLY A 47 -23.10 17.25 3.08
CA GLY A 47 -24.05 17.68 4.11
C GLY A 47 -24.27 19.19 4.11
N ALA A 48 -25.13 19.67 5.01
CA ALA A 48 -25.41 21.09 5.19
C ALA A 48 -24.18 21.93 5.59
N GLN A 49 -23.15 21.28 6.15
CA GLN A 49 -21.89 21.90 6.58
C GLN A 49 -20.74 21.74 5.56
N GLY A 50 -21.04 21.17 4.39
CA GLY A 50 -20.05 20.88 3.34
C GLY A 50 -19.75 19.40 3.16
N TRP A 51 -18.63 19.11 2.52
CA TRP A 51 -18.18 17.74 2.20
C TRP A 51 -17.56 17.06 3.42
N LYS A 52 -17.98 15.84 3.71
CA LYS A 52 -17.46 15.02 4.83
C LYS A 52 -16.99 13.67 4.30
N ALA A 53 -15.78 13.25 4.71
CA ALA A 53 -15.31 11.89 4.54
C ALA A 53 -15.77 11.04 5.73
N SER A 54 -16.45 9.93 5.47
CA SER A 54 -16.90 8.97 6.48
C SER A 54 -16.16 7.64 6.31
N PRO A 55 -15.71 7.02 7.42
CA PRO A 55 -15.08 5.71 7.35
C PRO A 55 -16.09 4.64 6.91
N PRO A 56 -15.60 3.48 6.43
CA PRO A 56 -16.45 2.35 6.13
C PRO A 56 -17.14 1.78 7.38
N ASP A 57 -18.21 1.03 7.13
CA ASP A 57 -18.77 0.16 8.16
C ASP A 57 -17.76 -0.97 8.44
N CYS A 58 -17.25 -0.98 9.67
CA CYS A 58 -16.19 -1.89 10.06
C CYS A 58 -16.65 -3.35 10.16
N GLU A 59 -17.95 -3.60 10.35
CA GLU A 59 -18.49 -4.96 10.35
C GLU A 59 -18.38 -5.60 8.96
N LEU A 60 -18.46 -4.80 7.90
CA LEU A 60 -18.32 -5.25 6.51
C LEU A 60 -16.86 -5.51 6.10
N LEU A 61 -15.89 -5.02 6.89
CA LEU A 61 -14.46 -5.19 6.62
C LEU A 61 -13.88 -6.48 7.18
N TYR A 62 -14.63 -7.23 7.97
CA TYR A 62 -14.20 -8.55 8.43
C TYR A 62 -14.43 -9.58 7.33
N PRO A 63 -13.37 -10.13 6.69
CA PRO A 63 -13.57 -11.18 5.71
C PRO A 63 -14.19 -12.40 6.40
N ALA A 64 -15.29 -12.91 5.86
CA ALA A 64 -15.93 -14.16 6.28
C ALA A 64 -15.09 -15.41 5.93
N ARG A 65 -13.75 -15.29 5.87
CA ARG A 65 -12.89 -16.42 5.54
C ARG A 65 -12.89 -17.36 6.73
N ARG A 66 -13.45 -18.55 6.48
CA ARG A 66 -13.45 -19.72 7.38
C ARG A 66 -12.07 -19.83 8.02
N ARG A 67 -11.98 -19.69 9.35
CA ARG A 67 -10.77 -20.07 10.11
C ARG A 67 -10.36 -21.43 9.59
N LEU A 68 -9.19 -21.53 8.97
CA LEU A 68 -8.53 -22.82 8.92
C LEU A 68 -8.34 -23.22 10.39
N ALA A 69 -8.74 -24.44 10.76
CA ALA A 69 -8.79 -24.89 12.16
C ALA A 69 -7.44 -24.84 12.92
N HIS A 70 -6.37 -24.35 12.27
CA HIS A 70 -5.01 -24.23 12.78
C HIS A 70 -4.47 -22.79 12.68
N ASP A 71 -5.29 -21.80 12.29
CA ASP A 71 -4.90 -20.39 12.20
C ASP A 71 -5.59 -19.58 13.31
N ASP A 72 -5.03 -19.67 14.52
CA ASP A 72 -5.47 -18.95 15.72
C ASP A 72 -4.95 -17.50 15.77
N ARG A 73 -4.38 -17.00 14.67
CA ARG A 73 -3.89 -15.62 14.65
C ARG A 73 -5.08 -14.67 14.70
N PRO A 74 -5.15 -13.75 15.68
CA PRO A 74 -6.16 -12.72 15.67
C PRO A 74 -5.97 -11.90 14.40
N GLN A 75 -6.97 -11.91 13.51
CA GLN A 75 -7.02 -11.00 12.38
C GLN A 75 -7.28 -9.61 12.96
N VAL A 76 -6.21 -8.89 13.26
CA VAL A 76 -6.28 -7.49 13.67
C VAL A 76 -6.95 -6.75 12.52
N ALA A 77 -8.00 -5.98 12.83
CA ALA A 77 -8.72 -5.14 11.88
C ALA A 77 -7.87 -3.94 11.46
N PHE A 78 -6.67 -4.19 10.93
CA PHE A 78 -5.79 -3.18 10.38
C PHE A 78 -6.55 -2.33 9.35
N GLY A 79 -7.60 -2.85 8.70
CA GLY A 79 -8.48 -2.06 7.84
C GLY A 79 -9.25 -0.95 8.58
N CYS A 80 -10.10 -1.29 9.56
CA CYS A 80 -11.03 -0.32 10.16
C CYS A 80 -10.33 0.85 10.88
N ALA A 81 -9.33 0.57 11.72
CA ALA A 81 -8.58 1.62 12.40
C ALA A 81 -7.85 2.52 11.40
N THR A 82 -7.24 1.92 10.37
CA THR A 82 -6.54 2.66 9.31
C THR A 82 -7.50 3.54 8.51
N TYR A 83 -8.64 3.01 8.07
CA TYR A 83 -9.60 3.79 7.28
C TYR A 83 -10.28 4.88 8.11
N THR A 84 -10.47 4.66 9.41
CA THR A 84 -10.96 5.70 10.33
C THR A 84 -9.96 6.84 10.47
N ASN A 85 -8.70 6.51 10.72
CA ASN A 85 -7.63 7.52 10.81
C ASN A 85 -7.42 8.23 9.46
N LEU A 86 -7.52 7.50 8.36
CA LEU A 86 -7.37 8.06 7.02
C LEU A 86 -8.52 9.01 6.70
N ALA A 87 -9.78 8.62 6.97
CA ALA A 87 -10.95 9.48 6.77
C ALA A 87 -10.85 10.78 7.58
N ALA A 88 -10.34 10.71 8.82
CA ALA A 88 -10.10 11.88 9.66
C ALA A 88 -8.95 12.78 9.14
N SER A 89 -7.99 12.21 8.43
CA SER A 89 -6.84 12.93 7.88
C SER A 89 -7.13 13.60 6.53
N VAL A 90 -8.29 13.34 5.91
CA VAL A 90 -8.65 13.95 4.62
C VAL A 90 -8.93 15.44 4.79
N ALA A 91 -7.98 16.28 4.36
CA ALA A 91 -8.09 17.73 4.48
C ALA A 91 -9.22 18.33 3.63
N ARG A 92 -9.45 17.78 2.42
CA ARG A 92 -10.49 18.23 1.48
C ARG A 92 -11.28 17.04 0.94
N PRO A 93 -12.38 16.63 1.60
CA PRO A 93 -13.14 15.43 1.20
C PRO A 93 -13.68 15.45 -0.23
N GLN A 94 -13.99 16.64 -0.76
CA GLN A 94 -14.45 16.80 -2.14
C GLN A 94 -13.44 16.28 -3.18
N ASP A 95 -12.14 16.37 -2.91
CA ASP A 95 -11.10 15.98 -3.86
C ASP A 95 -11.10 14.46 -4.14
N LEU A 96 -11.71 13.64 -3.28
CA LEU A 96 -11.86 12.19 -3.49
C LEU A 96 -12.90 11.84 -4.58
N VAL A 97 -13.84 12.76 -4.86
CA VAL A 97 -14.89 12.56 -5.88
C VAL A 97 -14.73 13.50 -7.07
N GLN A 98 -14.20 14.69 -6.82
CA GLN A 98 -13.98 15.75 -7.81
C GLN A 98 -12.61 16.35 -7.54
N PRO A 99 -11.53 15.67 -7.95
CA PRO A 99 -10.18 16.17 -7.76
C PRO A 99 -10.03 17.50 -8.51
N ALA A 100 -9.49 18.51 -7.83
CA ALA A 100 -9.07 19.73 -8.49
C ALA A 100 -7.95 19.44 -9.49
N GLU A 101 -7.88 20.23 -10.56
CA GLU A 101 -6.76 20.15 -11.50
C GLU A 101 -5.44 20.46 -10.76
N TYR A 102 -4.46 19.60 -10.96
CA TYR A 102 -3.15 19.79 -10.34
C TYR A 102 -2.44 20.97 -10.99
N GLY A 103 -2.33 22.08 -10.26
CA GLY A 103 -1.71 23.32 -10.74
C GLY A 103 -0.17 23.27 -10.92
N GLY A 104 0.44 22.09 -10.86
CA GLY A 104 1.88 21.91 -10.92
C GLY A 104 2.56 21.99 -9.55
N ALA A 105 3.84 21.61 -9.51
CA ALA A 105 4.65 21.70 -8.31
C ALA A 105 5.02 23.15 -8.02
N GLN A 106 4.80 23.62 -6.78
CA GLN A 106 5.30 24.92 -6.34
C GLN A 106 6.77 24.81 -5.94
N THR A 107 7.64 24.69 -6.94
CA THR A 107 9.08 24.46 -6.75
C THR A 107 9.74 25.61 -6.00
N ASP A 108 9.35 26.85 -6.27
CA ASP A 108 9.96 28.03 -5.66
C ASP A 108 9.65 28.09 -4.16
N ALA A 109 8.41 27.82 -3.77
CA ALA A 109 8.00 27.75 -2.37
C ALA A 109 8.76 26.64 -1.62
N ALA A 110 8.93 25.47 -2.25
CA ALA A 110 9.69 24.36 -1.67
C ALA A 110 11.18 24.70 -1.51
N THR A 111 11.80 25.30 -2.53
CA THR A 111 13.21 25.74 -2.48
C THR A 111 13.42 26.78 -1.38
N LEU A 112 12.54 27.78 -1.29
CA LEU A 112 12.61 28.82 -0.27
C LEU A 112 12.40 28.25 1.14
N ALA A 113 11.51 27.26 1.32
CA ALA A 113 11.32 26.60 2.60
C ALA A 113 12.60 25.88 3.07
N VAL A 114 13.29 25.18 2.15
CA VAL A 114 14.58 24.53 2.45
C VAL A 114 15.66 25.56 2.75
N GLN A 115 15.72 26.66 1.99
CA GLN A 115 16.70 27.72 2.21
C GLN A 115 16.54 28.35 3.59
N ARG A 116 15.32 28.74 3.97
CA ARG A 116 15.01 29.28 5.31
C ARG A 116 15.42 28.32 6.42
N TYR A 117 15.17 27.03 6.25
CA TYR A 117 15.61 26.02 7.21
C TYR A 117 17.14 26.03 7.37
N ARG A 118 17.89 26.09 6.26
CA ARG A 118 19.37 26.12 6.28
C ARG A 118 19.93 27.40 6.88
N GLU A 119 19.25 28.52 6.69
CA GLU A 119 19.64 29.83 7.19
C GLU A 119 19.16 30.08 8.63
N ASN A 120 18.50 29.09 9.26
CA ASN A 120 17.86 29.18 10.58
C ASN A 120 16.77 30.27 10.66
N GLU A 121 16.14 30.60 9.53
CA GLU A 121 14.95 31.45 9.44
C GLU A 121 13.66 30.63 9.66
N VAL A 122 13.64 29.83 10.73
CA VAL A 122 12.50 28.98 11.08
C VAL A 122 11.66 29.60 12.18
N GLU A 123 10.34 29.52 12.06
CA GLU A 123 9.42 29.88 13.13
C GLU A 123 9.69 28.96 14.34
N PRO A 124 9.88 29.51 15.56
CA PRO A 124 10.04 28.69 16.75
C PRO A 124 8.84 27.76 16.92
N LEU A 125 9.09 26.51 17.30
CA LEU A 125 8.01 25.58 17.63
C LEU A 125 7.17 26.17 18.77
N ARG A 126 5.85 26.05 18.66
CA ARG A 126 4.96 26.40 19.77
C ARG A 126 5.24 25.45 20.92
N GLU A 127 5.47 26.01 22.10
CA GLU A 127 5.59 25.22 23.33
C GLU A 127 4.28 24.46 23.55
N THR A 128 4.36 23.13 23.51
CA THR A 128 3.27 22.20 23.79
C THR A 128 3.79 21.09 24.70
N ASP A 129 2.92 20.48 25.50
CA ASP A 129 3.31 19.47 26.50
C ASP A 129 4.08 18.27 25.90
N SER A 130 3.97 18.02 24.59
CA SER A 130 4.73 17.02 23.84
C SER A 130 6.23 17.29 23.71
N MET A 131 6.69 18.52 24.00
CA MET A 131 8.10 18.92 24.00
C MET A 131 8.72 18.84 25.41
N SER A 132 7.91 18.56 26.45
CA SER A 132 8.40 18.45 27.82
C SER A 132 9.13 17.12 28.02
N LYS A 133 10.47 17.19 28.12
CA LYS A 133 11.29 16.08 28.62
C LYS A 133 11.15 15.98 30.14
N THR A 134 9.96 15.62 30.62
CA THR A 134 9.79 15.16 32.00
C THR A 134 9.87 13.63 31.99
N GLY A 135 11.09 13.11 31.83
CA GLY A 135 11.40 11.72 32.15
C GLY A 135 12.11 11.71 33.50
N ASN A 136 11.42 11.26 34.54
CA ASN A 136 12.05 10.89 35.82
C ASN A 136 12.75 9.54 35.69
#